data_AF-A0ABD5B287-F1
#
_entry.id   AF-A0ABD5B287-F1
#
_cell.length_a   1.000
_cell.length_b   1.000
_cell.length_c   1.000
_cell.angle_alpha   90.00
_cell.angle_beta   90.00
_cell.angle_gamma   90.00
#
_symmetry.space_group_name_H-M   'P 1'
#
loop_
_entity.id
_entity.type
_entity.pdbx_description
1 polymer ?
#
loop_
_entity_poly.entity_id
_entity_poly.type
_entity_poly.pdbx_seq_one_letter_code
_entity_poly.pdbx_strand_id
1 'polypeptide(L)'
;MKRILSIFLTCIIAIGISAQRKTAKKQPKKSSGKTTMVDIAGVTDAFSDKSEVDTLKLKAGKAYVILIDVAPNMKGVSVGGDDQEKNELIKNFRKNTPEIIQLYTYTYVLAENGQYIDLTGDGNTYQAVAYWSGKMDDNIVAQEGKNRATEFVAAQMGEQKESSYITNSKKYKDEIKTLQGKNNFTKKSAEVMQSYLQHLAVPKICFIENTMLFNKDQSKIKTITTYITGDNGKKQKYMVTELNELGQPITITEYRSDEKSVQKFTYKDDILTNIQTPVNTTDISYDNDRMITSSDLGGGIETEIYHLEKNELLRKSYIIMKDDNSDNMNAATDEKIEKSCTNFYIDNVIQTSNCSSNANEFPFTHTSTVYQDGKLMQETKYRIEKKSPVLYESQYTRDNDVRKATYHLNDKGLLEFYQRYNNNRKNTVWLEYTY
;
A
#
# COMPACT_ATOMS: atom_id res chain seq x y z
N MET A 1 18.31 14.75 -28.22
CA MET A 1 17.25 14.60 -29.25
C MET A 1 15.96 14.20 -28.56
N LYS A 2 14.93 15.06 -28.68
CA LYS A 2 13.47 14.87 -28.46
C LYS A 2 12.94 14.06 -27.24
N ARG A 3 12.28 14.81 -26.34
CA ARG A 3 11.06 14.54 -25.50
C ARG A 3 11.06 13.24 -24.66
N ILE A 4 10.94 13.31 -23.33
CA ILE A 4 9.68 13.43 -22.54
C ILE A 4 10.04 14.16 -21.23
N LEU A 5 9.68 15.43 -21.04
CA LEU A 5 8.42 15.99 -20.53
C LEU A 5 8.29 15.94 -19.00
N SER A 6 8.87 16.95 -18.37
CA SER A 6 8.40 17.57 -17.12
C SER A 6 6.94 17.99 -17.23
N ILE A 7 6.11 17.64 -16.25
CA ILE A 7 4.94 18.43 -15.84
C ILE A 7 4.81 18.39 -14.30
N PHE A 8 5.60 19.25 -13.66
CA PHE A 8 5.25 19.91 -12.40
C PHE A 8 5.20 21.39 -12.76
N LEU A 9 4.01 21.95 -13.01
CA LEU A 9 3.76 23.39 -12.85
C LEU A 9 2.26 23.70 -12.93
N THR A 10 1.76 24.22 -11.81
CA THR A 10 0.66 25.17 -11.62
C THR A 10 -0.14 25.63 -12.85
N CYS A 11 -1.47 25.41 -12.80
CA CYS A 11 -2.43 26.30 -13.42
C CYS A 11 -3.31 26.93 -12.33
N ILE A 12 -3.02 28.20 -12.03
CA ILE A 12 -3.99 29.13 -11.47
C ILE A 12 -5.05 29.34 -12.55
N ILE A 13 -6.31 28.95 -12.28
CA ILE A 13 -7.48 29.47 -12.99
C ILE A 13 -8.46 29.94 -11.93
N ALA A 14 -8.47 31.25 -11.73
CA ALA A 14 -9.61 31.95 -11.17
C ALA A 14 -10.80 31.78 -12.14
N ILE A 15 -12.00 31.50 -11.64
CA ILE A 15 -13.29 32.04 -12.10
C ILE A 15 -14.40 31.61 -11.11
N GLY A 16 -15.07 32.61 -10.52
CA GLY A 16 -16.53 32.64 -10.47
C GLY A 16 -17.24 31.89 -9.34
N ILE A 17 -17.12 32.37 -8.11
CA ILE A 17 -18.24 32.29 -7.17
C ILE A 17 -19.40 33.07 -7.79
N SER A 18 -20.43 32.38 -8.28
CA SER A 18 -21.74 32.99 -8.44
C SER A 18 -22.76 32.17 -7.65
N ALA A 19 -22.98 32.62 -6.43
CA ALA A 19 -24.20 32.37 -5.69
C ALA A 19 -25.40 32.82 -6.55
N GLN A 20 -26.13 31.89 -7.14
CA GLN A 20 -27.41 32.21 -7.78
C GLN A 20 -28.53 32.23 -6.74
N ARG A 21 -28.84 33.46 -6.35
CA ARG A 21 -30.10 33.94 -5.79
C ARG A 21 -31.31 33.31 -6.49
N LYS A 22 -32.33 33.00 -5.68
CA LYS A 22 -33.74 32.81 -6.04
C LYS A 22 -34.16 33.71 -7.20
N THR A 23 -34.61 33.11 -8.30
CA THR A 23 -35.58 33.73 -9.21
C THR A 23 -36.69 32.74 -9.53
N ALA A 24 -37.92 33.23 -9.42
CA ALA A 24 -39.14 32.47 -9.57
C ALA A 24 -39.51 32.25 -11.04
N LYS A 25 -40.22 31.13 -11.27
CA LYS A 25 -41.13 30.79 -12.39
C LYS A 25 -40.58 30.85 -13.82
N LYS A 26 -40.47 29.65 -14.41
CA LYS A 26 -41.20 29.26 -15.64
C LYS A 26 -41.42 27.74 -15.62
N GLN A 27 -42.69 27.31 -15.65
CA GLN A 27 -43.06 25.91 -15.89
C GLN A 27 -42.55 25.46 -17.27
N PRO A 28 -41.95 24.26 -17.40
CA PRO A 28 -41.77 23.66 -18.71
C PRO A 28 -43.10 23.10 -19.22
N LYS A 29 -43.38 23.37 -20.50
CA LYS A 29 -44.52 22.86 -21.26
C LYS A 29 -44.57 21.33 -21.24
N LYS A 30 -45.80 20.80 -21.14
CA LYS A 30 -46.13 19.39 -21.42
C LYS A 30 -45.52 18.97 -22.76
N SER A 31 -44.56 18.06 -22.71
CA SER A 31 -44.15 17.23 -23.85
C SER A 31 -44.80 15.86 -23.67
N SER A 32 -45.77 15.57 -24.54
CA SER A 32 -46.37 14.24 -24.66
C SER A 32 -45.38 13.32 -25.40
N GLY A 33 -44.68 12.48 -24.66
CA GLY A 33 -43.91 11.37 -25.20
C GLY A 33 -44.32 10.10 -24.48
N LYS A 34 -44.90 9.14 -25.20
CA LYS A 34 -45.25 7.81 -24.69
C LYS A 34 -44.03 7.15 -24.07
N THR A 35 -44.13 6.76 -22.81
CA THR A 35 -43.21 5.83 -22.15
C THR A 35 -43.39 4.46 -22.79
N THR A 36 -42.40 4.00 -23.54
CA THR A 36 -42.36 2.61 -24.01
C THR A 36 -41.65 1.78 -22.95
N MET A 37 -42.35 0.81 -22.35
CA MET A 37 -41.71 -0.28 -21.62
C MET A 37 -41.09 -1.22 -22.64
N VAL A 38 -39.82 -1.60 -22.47
CA VAL A 38 -39.22 -2.69 -23.25
C VAL A 38 -38.51 -3.64 -22.29
N ASP A 39 -38.95 -4.89 -22.38
CA ASP A 39 -38.40 -6.08 -21.74
C ASP A 39 -37.19 -6.59 -22.54
N ILE A 40 -36.22 -7.18 -21.86
CA ILE A 40 -34.87 -7.45 -22.38
C ILE A 40 -34.86 -8.65 -23.35
N ALA A 41 -34.42 -8.44 -24.60
CA ALA A 41 -33.77 -9.48 -25.40
C ALA A 41 -33.00 -8.91 -26.61
N GLY A 42 -31.75 -9.34 -26.79
CA GLY A 42 -31.12 -9.51 -28.11
C GLY A 42 -30.25 -8.35 -28.63
N VAL A 43 -29.00 -8.69 -28.97
CA VAL A 43 -27.88 -7.84 -29.41
C VAL A 43 -28.04 -7.33 -30.86
N THR A 44 -27.65 -6.07 -31.12
CA THR A 44 -26.63 -5.57 -32.10
C THR A 44 -26.99 -4.17 -32.62
N ASP A 45 -26.18 -3.15 -32.33
CA ASP A 45 -25.39 -2.38 -33.30
C ASP A 45 -24.81 -1.09 -32.70
N ALA A 46 -23.61 -0.75 -33.15
CA ALA A 46 -22.78 0.34 -32.69
C ALA A 46 -23.33 1.72 -33.08
N PHE A 47 -23.70 2.57 -32.12
CA PHE A 47 -23.91 4.01 -32.35
C PHE A 47 -23.67 4.83 -31.07
N SER A 48 -22.97 5.96 -31.26
CA SER A 48 -22.70 7.08 -30.35
C SER A 48 -23.25 6.99 -28.92
N ASP A 49 -22.35 6.86 -27.93
CA ASP A 49 -22.65 7.02 -26.51
C ASP A 49 -23.03 8.49 -26.21
N LYS A 50 -24.27 8.86 -26.52
CA LYS A 50 -24.99 9.82 -25.68
C LYS A 50 -25.49 9.00 -24.50
N SER A 51 -24.78 9.04 -23.38
CA SER A 51 -25.24 8.40 -22.15
C SER A 51 -26.65 8.92 -21.84
N GLU A 52 -27.65 8.05 -21.91
CA GLU A 52 -29.01 8.36 -21.47
C GLU A 52 -28.92 8.78 -19.99
N VAL A 53 -29.38 10.00 -19.71
CA VAL A 53 -29.35 10.56 -18.35
C VAL A 53 -30.38 9.83 -17.51
N ASP A 54 -29.92 9.03 -16.56
CA ASP A 54 -30.80 8.41 -15.57
C ASP A 54 -31.28 9.45 -14.55
N THR A 55 -32.53 9.34 -14.10
CA THR A 55 -33.07 10.18 -13.02
C THR A 55 -33.26 9.37 -11.73
N LEU A 56 -32.51 9.73 -10.68
CA LEU A 56 -32.68 9.18 -9.35
C LEU A 56 -33.72 10.02 -8.57
N LYS A 57 -34.81 9.39 -8.11
CA LYS A 57 -35.84 10.08 -7.31
C LYS A 57 -35.71 9.74 -5.83
N LEU A 58 -35.59 10.75 -4.98
CA LEU A 58 -35.55 10.61 -3.52
C LEU A 58 -36.93 10.90 -2.94
N LYS A 59 -37.45 10.00 -2.09
CA LYS A 59 -38.74 10.13 -1.41
C LYS A 59 -38.60 10.74 -0.03
N ALA A 60 -39.55 11.58 0.37
CA ALA A 60 -39.61 12.13 1.72
C ALA A 60 -39.81 11.03 2.79
N GLY A 61 -39.47 11.36 4.04
CA GLY A 61 -39.65 10.48 5.20
C GLY A 61 -38.44 9.61 5.57
N LYS A 62 -37.33 9.68 4.83
CA LYS A 62 -36.04 9.10 5.24
C LYS A 62 -34.86 9.93 4.75
N ALA A 63 -33.75 9.87 5.48
CA ALA A 63 -32.53 10.57 5.11
C ALA A 63 -31.74 9.80 4.04
N TYR A 64 -31.07 10.53 3.15
CA TYR A 64 -30.23 10.00 2.10
C TYR A 64 -28.83 10.61 2.17
N VAL A 65 -27.84 9.78 1.88
CA VAL A 65 -26.47 10.19 1.60
C VAL A 65 -26.10 9.71 0.21
N ILE A 66 -25.61 10.61 -0.63
CA ILE A 66 -25.22 10.31 -2.00
C ILE A 66 -23.73 10.49 -2.11
N LEU A 67 -23.01 9.40 -2.34
CA LEU A 67 -21.58 9.39 -2.63
C LEU A 67 -21.44 9.43 -4.16
N ILE A 68 -20.88 10.53 -4.67
CA ILE A 68 -20.83 10.84 -6.09
C ILE A 68 -19.38 10.70 -6.56
N ASP A 69 -19.14 9.85 -7.55
CA ASP A 69 -17.85 9.64 -8.21
C ASP A 69 -18.09 9.39 -9.70
N VAL A 70 -18.48 10.45 -10.42
CA VAL A 70 -18.85 10.38 -11.83
C VAL A 70 -17.61 10.63 -12.67
N ALA A 71 -17.30 9.73 -13.59
CA ALA A 71 -16.24 9.92 -14.58
C ALA A 71 -16.63 9.30 -15.95
N PRO A 72 -16.06 9.79 -17.06
CA PRO A 72 -16.24 9.18 -18.37
C PRO A 72 -15.86 7.68 -18.32
N ASN A 73 -16.72 6.81 -18.87
CA ASN A 73 -16.53 5.35 -18.96
C ASN A 73 -16.65 4.53 -17.65
N MET A 74 -17.24 5.07 -16.57
CA MET A 74 -17.53 4.29 -15.35
C MET A 74 -18.85 3.48 -15.40
N LYS A 75 -19.59 3.53 -16.51
CA LYS A 75 -20.85 2.78 -16.68
C LYS A 75 -20.56 1.26 -16.67
N GLY A 76 -21.06 0.55 -15.64
CA GLY A 76 -20.88 -0.89 -15.49
C GLY A 76 -19.55 -1.33 -14.84
N VAL A 77 -18.71 -0.38 -14.41
CA VAL A 77 -17.54 -0.69 -13.60
C VAL A 77 -18.01 -0.92 -12.16
N SER A 78 -18.05 -2.17 -11.72
CA SER A 78 -17.88 -2.44 -10.30
C SER A 78 -16.47 -1.99 -9.97
N VAL A 79 -16.34 -0.87 -9.24
CA VAL A 79 -15.06 -0.50 -8.65
C VAL A 79 -14.79 -1.59 -7.61
N GLY A 80 -14.04 -2.61 -8.03
CA GLY A 80 -13.58 -3.67 -7.15
C GLY A 80 -12.56 -3.08 -6.19
N GLY A 81 -13.04 -2.58 -5.07
CA GLY A 81 -12.21 -1.92 -4.06
C GLY A 81 -13.09 -1.24 -3.04
N ASP A 82 -12.91 -1.65 -1.79
CA ASP A 82 -13.40 -1.06 -0.55
C ASP A 82 -13.98 0.37 -0.69
N ASP A 83 -15.30 0.50 -0.61
CA ASP A 83 -15.94 1.82 -0.51
C ASP A 83 -15.78 2.36 0.91
N GLN A 84 -14.53 2.74 1.25
CA GLN A 84 -14.09 3.18 2.57
C GLN A 84 -15.10 4.14 3.21
N GLU A 85 -15.55 5.16 2.49
CA GLU A 85 -16.53 6.16 2.99
C GLU A 85 -17.90 5.57 3.28
N LYS A 86 -18.40 4.66 2.44
CA LYS A 86 -19.65 3.95 2.70
C LYS A 86 -19.53 3.07 3.94
N ASN A 87 -18.41 2.37 4.07
CA ASN A 87 -18.14 1.51 5.22
C ASN A 87 -18.02 2.34 6.51
N GLU A 88 -17.37 3.50 6.46
CA GLU A 88 -17.29 4.44 7.58
C GLU A 88 -18.67 5.00 7.95
N LEU A 89 -19.50 5.39 6.98
CA LEU A 89 -20.88 5.84 7.24
C LEU A 89 -21.71 4.74 7.91
N ILE A 90 -21.69 3.51 7.39
CA ILE A 90 -22.43 2.37 7.98
C ILE A 90 -21.94 2.11 9.41
N LYS A 91 -20.61 2.12 9.62
CA LYS A 91 -19.98 1.86 10.91
C LYS A 91 -20.34 2.92 11.95
N ASN A 92 -20.40 4.20 11.57
CA ASN A 92 -20.65 5.31 12.47
C ASN A 92 -22.14 5.58 12.74
N PHE A 93 -23.03 5.28 11.79
CA PHE A 93 -24.46 5.59 11.92
C PHE A 93 -25.38 4.40 12.23
N ARG A 94 -24.87 3.16 12.36
CA ARG A 94 -25.56 1.88 12.66
C ARG A 94 -27.06 1.88 13.01
N LYS A 95 -27.52 2.67 13.99
CA LYS A 95 -28.92 2.74 14.43
C LYS A 95 -29.80 3.64 13.55
N ASN A 96 -29.24 4.72 13.02
CA ASN A 96 -29.89 5.76 12.25
C ASN A 96 -29.20 5.95 10.89
N THR A 97 -28.68 4.88 10.29
CA THR A 97 -27.94 4.97 9.02
C THR A 97 -28.85 5.52 7.93
N PRO A 98 -28.51 6.67 7.31
CA PRO A 98 -29.21 7.15 6.13
C PRO A 98 -29.16 6.13 5.00
N GLU A 99 -30.05 6.24 4.02
CA GLU A 99 -29.91 5.45 2.80
C GLU A 99 -28.71 5.96 2.00
N ILE A 100 -27.67 5.11 1.89
CA ILE A 100 -26.43 5.45 1.18
C ILE A 100 -26.55 4.98 -0.27
N ILE A 101 -26.48 5.94 -1.19
CA ILE A 101 -26.53 5.70 -2.63
C ILE A 101 -25.17 6.08 -3.21
N GLN A 102 -24.62 5.21 -4.06
CA GLN A 102 -23.37 5.47 -4.77
C GLN A 102 -23.68 5.71 -6.24
N LEU A 103 -23.16 6.82 -6.77
CA LEU A 103 -23.38 7.23 -8.14
C LEU A 103 -22.05 7.31 -8.88
N TYR A 104 -21.90 6.46 -9.89
CA TYR A 104 -20.74 6.43 -10.79
C TYR A 104 -21.06 6.96 -12.21
N THR A 105 -22.32 7.32 -12.46
CA THR A 105 -22.83 7.68 -13.78
C THR A 105 -23.44 9.08 -13.76
N TYR A 106 -23.45 9.73 -14.92
CA TYR A 106 -24.16 11.00 -15.14
C TYR A 106 -25.66 10.82 -14.84
N THR A 107 -26.13 11.42 -13.75
CA THR A 107 -27.48 11.16 -13.19
C THR A 107 -28.11 12.46 -12.71
N TYR A 108 -29.39 12.66 -13.00
CA TYR A 108 -30.19 13.75 -12.45
C TYR A 108 -30.83 13.30 -11.13
N VAL A 109 -30.44 13.88 -10.00
CA VAL A 109 -31.02 13.54 -8.69
C VAL A 109 -32.16 14.51 -8.40
N LEU A 110 -33.37 14.01 -8.12
CA LEU A 110 -34.56 14.80 -7.82
C LEU A 110 -35.19 14.38 -6.48
N ALA A 111 -35.20 15.28 -5.50
CA ALA A 111 -35.91 15.11 -4.24
C ALA A 111 -37.40 15.44 -4.37
N GLU A 112 -38.22 14.83 -3.52
CA GLU A 112 -39.68 15.00 -3.54
C GLU A 112 -40.15 16.44 -3.29
N ASN A 113 -39.36 17.25 -2.60
CA ASN A 113 -39.61 18.69 -2.43
C ASN A 113 -39.29 19.54 -3.68
N GLY A 114 -38.88 18.89 -4.78
CA GLY A 114 -38.60 19.54 -6.07
C GLY A 114 -37.16 20.04 -6.22
N GLN A 115 -36.30 19.85 -5.22
CA GLN A 115 -34.88 20.15 -5.34
C GLN A 115 -34.14 19.10 -6.14
N TYR A 116 -33.06 19.51 -6.80
CA TYR A 116 -32.30 18.61 -7.64
C TYR A 116 -30.80 18.86 -7.59
N ILE A 117 -30.03 17.81 -7.89
CA ILE A 117 -28.61 17.90 -8.25
C ILE A 117 -28.50 17.46 -9.70
N ASP A 118 -27.93 18.32 -10.54
CA ASP A 118 -27.66 18.02 -11.93
C ASP A 118 -26.22 17.54 -12.09
N LEU A 119 -26.04 16.22 -12.28
CA LEU A 119 -24.74 15.60 -12.52
C LEU A 119 -24.59 15.21 -14.00
N THR A 120 -25.25 15.87 -14.95
CA THR A 120 -25.28 15.44 -16.36
C THR A 120 -24.32 16.20 -17.26
N GLY A 121 -23.42 17.01 -16.70
CA GLY A 121 -22.49 17.83 -17.46
C GLY A 121 -21.48 16.99 -18.26
N ASP A 122 -21.48 17.14 -19.58
CA ASP A 122 -20.58 16.41 -20.49
C ASP A 122 -19.09 16.57 -20.13
N GLY A 123 -18.38 15.45 -20.02
CA GLY A 123 -16.91 15.39 -20.06
C GLY A 123 -16.15 15.64 -18.77
N ASN A 124 -16.81 16.02 -17.67
CA ASN A 124 -16.12 16.29 -16.41
C ASN A 124 -16.18 15.09 -15.46
N THR A 125 -15.06 14.83 -14.78
CA THR A 125 -15.00 14.00 -13.58
C THR A 125 -15.50 14.83 -12.41
N TYR A 126 -16.40 14.29 -11.58
CA TYR A 126 -16.97 14.98 -10.43
C TYR A 126 -17.04 14.07 -9.22
N GLN A 127 -16.47 14.53 -8.10
CA GLN A 127 -16.51 13.84 -6.82
C GLN A 127 -17.15 14.73 -5.76
N ALA A 128 -18.14 14.20 -5.04
CA ALA A 128 -18.85 14.91 -3.98
C ALA A 128 -19.57 13.96 -3.03
N VAL A 129 -19.98 14.50 -1.89
CA VAL A 129 -20.98 13.92 -1.00
C VAL A 129 -22.18 14.85 -0.90
N ALA A 130 -23.39 14.30 -0.98
CA ALA A 130 -24.62 15.05 -0.74
C ALA A 130 -25.48 14.39 0.34
N TYR A 131 -26.21 15.20 1.10
CA TYR A 131 -27.13 14.78 2.14
C TYR A 131 -28.49 15.45 1.96
N TRP A 132 -29.54 14.67 2.17
CA TRP A 132 -30.90 15.18 2.31
C TRP A 132 -31.58 14.48 3.48
N SER A 133 -32.18 15.24 4.40
CA SER A 133 -32.82 14.67 5.60
C SER A 133 -34.12 13.92 5.31
N GLY A 134 -34.69 14.09 4.11
CA GLY A 134 -36.01 13.58 3.74
C GLY A 134 -37.18 14.43 4.22
N LYS A 135 -36.93 15.58 4.86
CA LYS A 135 -37.98 16.55 5.22
C LYS A 135 -38.24 17.48 4.03
N MET A 136 -39.51 17.80 3.82
CA MET A 136 -39.93 18.64 2.69
C MET A 136 -39.35 20.05 2.72
N ASP A 137 -39.16 20.59 3.94
CA ASP A 137 -38.65 21.95 4.14
C ASP A 137 -37.11 22.03 4.17
N ASP A 138 -36.42 20.90 4.19
CA ASP A 138 -34.96 20.85 4.27
C ASP A 138 -34.35 20.86 2.87
N ASN A 139 -33.23 21.56 2.74
CA ASN A 139 -32.48 21.61 1.49
C ASN A 139 -31.55 20.38 1.35
N ILE A 140 -31.30 19.94 0.12
CA ILE A 140 -30.15 19.10 -0.19
C ILE A 140 -28.88 19.93 0.06
N VAL A 141 -27.94 19.37 0.82
CA VAL A 141 -26.63 19.97 1.10
C VAL A 141 -25.58 19.10 0.42
N ALA A 142 -24.57 19.72 -0.21
CA ALA A 142 -23.48 18.98 -0.85
C ALA A 142 -22.12 19.59 -0.52
N GLN A 143 -21.10 18.75 -0.53
CA GLN A 143 -19.70 19.11 -0.35
C GLN A 143 -18.87 18.47 -1.47
N GLU A 144 -17.93 19.23 -2.02
CA GLU A 144 -16.95 18.73 -2.99
C GLU A 144 -16.00 17.73 -2.34
N GLY A 145 -15.66 16.66 -3.08
CA GLY A 145 -14.91 15.52 -2.59
C GLY A 145 -15.79 14.52 -1.84
N LYS A 146 -15.37 13.25 -1.84
CA LYS A 146 -16.07 12.17 -1.13
C LYS A 146 -15.50 11.86 0.26
N ASN A 147 -14.25 12.25 0.50
CA ASN A 147 -13.57 12.01 1.77
C ASN A 147 -14.28 12.78 2.89
N ARG A 148 -14.23 12.24 4.10
CA ARG A 148 -14.86 12.84 5.31
C ARG A 148 -16.38 12.86 5.22
N ALA A 149 -16.99 11.87 4.56
CA ALA A 149 -18.43 11.78 4.43
C ALA A 149 -19.09 11.61 5.80
N THR A 150 -18.47 10.87 6.72
CA THR A 150 -18.97 10.71 8.10
C THR A 150 -19.10 12.05 8.80
N GLU A 151 -18.06 12.88 8.75
CA GLU A 151 -18.02 14.20 9.38
C GLU A 151 -19.07 15.13 8.77
N PHE A 152 -19.14 15.14 7.44
CA PHE A 152 -20.11 15.94 6.69
C PHE A 152 -21.56 15.58 7.07
N VAL A 153 -21.90 14.30 7.07
CA VAL A 153 -23.24 13.79 7.40
C VAL A 153 -23.56 14.02 8.88
N ALA A 154 -22.60 13.78 9.78
CA ALA A 154 -22.78 14.02 11.21
C ALA A 154 -23.17 15.47 11.48
N ALA A 155 -22.50 16.42 10.84
CA ALA A 155 -22.81 17.85 10.96
C ALA A 155 -24.25 18.16 10.53
N GLN A 156 -24.75 17.56 9.44
CA GLN A 156 -26.14 17.76 9.00
C GLN A 156 -27.18 17.14 9.95
N MET A 157 -26.78 16.10 10.68
CA MET A 157 -27.61 15.45 11.69
C MET A 157 -27.49 16.10 13.08
N GLY A 158 -26.64 17.12 13.24
CA GLY A 158 -26.35 17.74 14.53
C GLY A 158 -25.56 16.83 15.48
N GLU A 159 -24.87 15.82 14.95
CA GLU A 159 -24.02 14.89 15.68
C GLU A 159 -22.54 15.23 15.48
N GLN A 160 -21.67 14.79 16.39
CA GLN A 160 -20.21 14.88 16.24
C GLN A 160 -19.64 13.47 16.12
N LYS A 161 -19.29 13.06 14.90
CA LYS A 161 -18.64 11.78 14.62
C LYS A 161 -17.44 11.98 13.72
N GLU A 162 -16.45 11.12 13.91
CA GLU A 162 -15.26 11.07 13.09
C GLU A 162 -15.12 9.68 12.46
N SER A 163 -14.72 9.67 11.20
CA SER A 163 -14.26 8.51 10.47
C SER A 163 -13.05 7.91 11.17
N SER A 164 -12.96 6.58 11.16
CA SER A 164 -11.92 5.90 11.92
C SER A 164 -10.51 6.21 11.43
N TYR A 165 -10.33 6.52 10.14
CA TYR A 165 -9.04 6.97 9.61
C TYR A 165 -8.59 8.33 10.18
N ILE A 166 -9.51 9.25 10.52
CA ILE A 166 -9.16 10.52 11.18
C ILE A 166 -8.72 10.27 12.61
N THR A 167 -9.49 9.48 13.38
CA THR A 167 -9.12 9.16 14.76
C THR A 167 -7.80 8.38 14.83
N ASN A 168 -7.59 7.44 13.89
CA ASN A 168 -6.33 6.69 13.77
C ASN A 168 -5.16 7.59 13.38
N SER A 169 -5.35 8.49 12.39
CA SER A 169 -4.34 9.47 11.99
C SER A 169 -3.83 10.29 13.18
N LYS A 170 -4.74 10.80 14.02
CA LYS A 170 -4.36 11.53 15.25
C LYS A 170 -3.49 10.67 16.17
N LYS A 171 -3.91 9.43 16.42
CA LYS A 171 -3.15 8.47 17.24
C LYS A 171 -1.76 8.20 16.67
N TYR A 172 -1.64 8.00 15.36
CA TYR A 172 -0.36 7.74 14.70
C TYR A 172 0.57 8.96 14.79
N LYS A 173 0.04 10.16 14.49
CA LYS A 173 0.76 11.43 14.63
C LYS A 173 1.28 11.62 16.06
N ASP A 174 0.47 11.33 17.08
CA ASP A 174 0.88 11.40 18.48
C ASP A 174 1.99 10.40 18.81
N GLU A 175 1.88 9.14 18.36
CA GLU A 175 2.91 8.13 18.62
C GLU A 175 4.25 8.52 17.98
N ILE A 176 4.25 8.94 16.72
CA ILE A 176 5.47 9.40 16.01
C ILE A 176 6.09 10.61 16.71
N LYS A 177 5.26 11.57 17.16
CA LYS A 177 5.74 12.75 17.88
C LYS A 177 6.51 12.39 19.15
N THR A 178 6.17 11.29 19.82
CA THR A 178 6.95 10.81 20.98
C THR A 178 8.33 10.24 20.63
N LEU A 179 8.59 9.97 19.35
CA LEU A 179 9.84 9.41 18.84
C LEU A 179 10.71 10.47 18.16
N GLN A 180 10.10 11.55 17.66
CA GLN A 180 10.80 12.66 17.03
C GLN A 180 11.84 13.29 17.96
N GLY A 181 13.04 13.52 17.44
CA GLY A 181 14.14 14.15 18.17
C GLY A 181 14.83 13.28 19.22
N LYS A 182 14.37 12.03 19.42
CA LYS A 182 15.11 11.06 20.26
C LYS A 182 16.31 10.51 19.51
N ASN A 183 17.44 10.44 20.20
CA ASN A 183 18.61 9.74 19.72
C ASN A 183 19.38 9.13 20.89
N ASN A 184 18.74 8.19 21.59
CA ASN A 184 19.29 7.48 22.72
C ASN A 184 19.80 6.11 22.28
N PHE A 185 21.06 6.08 21.84
CA PHE A 185 21.72 4.85 21.41
C PHE A 185 22.23 4.04 22.61
N THR A 186 21.86 2.76 22.69
CA THR A 186 22.24 1.82 23.73
C THR A 186 22.81 0.53 23.12
N LYS A 187 23.27 -0.41 23.97
CA LYS A 187 23.67 -1.74 23.50
C LYS A 187 22.52 -2.48 22.79
N LYS A 188 21.27 -2.28 23.22
CA LYS A 188 20.10 -2.91 22.59
C LYS A 188 19.80 -2.32 21.21
N SER A 189 19.90 -1.01 21.04
CA SER A 189 19.80 -0.41 19.70
C SER A 189 20.93 -0.87 18.78
N ALA A 190 22.14 -1.11 19.30
CA ALA A 190 23.24 -1.68 18.51
C ALA A 190 22.91 -3.09 18.00
N GLU A 191 22.28 -3.94 18.82
CA GLU A 191 21.82 -5.28 18.42
C GLU A 191 20.76 -5.18 17.30
N VAL A 192 19.79 -4.27 17.44
CA VAL A 192 18.74 -4.02 16.43
C VAL A 192 19.34 -3.49 15.13
N MET A 193 20.21 -2.48 15.21
CA MET A 193 20.90 -1.89 14.07
C MET A 193 21.72 -2.95 13.32
N GLN A 194 22.46 -3.78 14.04
CA GLN A 194 23.23 -4.86 13.42
C GLN A 194 22.31 -5.85 12.71
N SER A 195 21.21 -6.28 13.33
CA SER A 195 20.26 -7.18 12.70
C SER A 195 19.66 -6.58 11.42
N TYR A 196 19.24 -5.31 11.47
CA TYR A 196 18.75 -4.57 10.32
C TYR A 196 19.77 -4.50 9.18
N LEU A 197 21.02 -4.13 9.49
CA LEU A 197 22.10 -4.00 8.52
C LEU A 197 22.49 -5.35 7.88
N GLN A 198 22.45 -6.44 8.65
CA GLN A 198 22.67 -7.79 8.12
C GLN A 198 21.61 -8.17 7.09
N HIS A 199 20.35 -7.77 7.30
CA HIS A 199 19.28 -8.02 6.34
C HIS A 199 19.50 -7.28 5.01
N LEU A 200 20.10 -6.09 5.05
CA LEU A 200 20.43 -5.30 3.86
C LEU A 200 21.73 -5.75 3.16
N ALA A 201 22.68 -6.35 3.90
CA ALA A 201 24.00 -6.69 3.38
C ALA A 201 23.96 -7.79 2.29
N VAL A 202 22.99 -8.70 2.35
CA VAL A 202 22.93 -9.90 1.50
C VAL A 202 21.69 -9.90 0.60
N PRO A 203 21.74 -10.50 -0.59
CA PRO A 203 20.59 -10.51 -1.50
C PRO A 203 19.44 -11.40 -0.98
N LYS A 204 18.23 -11.11 -1.46
CA LYS A 204 16.99 -11.82 -1.09
C LYS A 204 17.04 -13.35 -1.24
N ILE A 205 17.92 -13.88 -2.09
CA ILE A 205 18.10 -15.35 -2.24
C ILE A 205 18.67 -16.03 -0.98
N CYS A 206 19.23 -15.27 -0.04
CA CYS A 206 19.70 -15.79 1.25
C CYS A 206 18.56 -16.03 2.26
N PHE A 207 17.33 -15.62 1.93
CA PHE A 207 16.16 -15.66 2.79
C PHE A 207 15.07 -16.56 2.22
N ILE A 208 14.17 -17.00 3.11
CA ILE A 208 12.83 -17.45 2.77
C ILE A 208 11.86 -16.50 3.44
N GLU A 209 11.13 -15.74 2.63
CA GLU A 209 10.41 -14.54 3.08
C GLU A 209 11.34 -13.65 3.95
N ASN A 210 11.04 -13.48 5.24
CA ASN A 210 11.84 -12.67 6.17
C ASN A 210 12.87 -13.49 6.97
N THR A 211 12.92 -14.82 6.83
CA THR A 211 13.85 -15.67 7.60
C THR A 211 15.16 -15.85 6.85
N MET A 212 16.26 -15.31 7.39
CA MET A 212 17.61 -15.51 6.84
C MET A 212 18.10 -16.94 7.12
N LEU A 213 18.40 -17.69 6.06
CA LEU A 213 18.91 -19.07 6.17
C LEU A 213 20.39 -19.17 5.84
N PHE A 214 20.86 -18.39 4.88
CA PHE A 214 22.23 -18.41 4.41
C PHE A 214 22.94 -17.11 4.74
N ASN A 215 24.27 -17.19 4.85
CA ASN A 215 25.14 -16.04 5.06
C ASN A 215 24.73 -15.22 6.29
N LYS A 216 24.54 -15.86 7.45
CA LYS A 216 24.16 -15.16 8.70
C LYS A 216 25.30 -14.31 9.29
N ASP A 217 26.54 -14.72 9.03
CA ASP A 217 27.74 -14.00 9.42
C ASP A 217 28.44 -13.46 8.17
N GLN A 218 28.63 -12.14 8.13
CA GLN A 218 29.34 -11.43 7.07
C GLN A 218 30.62 -10.75 7.59
N SER A 219 31.05 -11.07 8.82
CA SER A 219 32.29 -10.55 9.37
C SER A 219 33.47 -10.90 8.46
N LYS A 220 34.39 -9.95 8.27
CA LYS A 220 35.58 -10.09 7.41
C LYS A 220 35.29 -10.28 5.91
N ILE A 221 34.04 -10.17 5.46
CA ILE A 221 33.73 -10.03 4.03
C ILE A 221 33.87 -8.56 3.68
N LYS A 222 34.64 -8.23 2.64
CA LYS A 222 34.77 -6.86 2.13
C LYS A 222 33.74 -6.56 1.06
N THR A 223 33.48 -7.50 0.16
CA THR A 223 32.48 -7.32 -0.90
C THR A 223 31.70 -8.60 -1.17
N ILE A 224 30.42 -8.43 -1.51
CA ILE A 224 29.53 -9.46 -2.04
C ILE A 224 29.08 -9.00 -3.43
N THR A 225 29.52 -9.72 -4.47
CA THR A 225 29.07 -9.44 -5.84
C THR A 225 28.06 -10.49 -6.28
N THR A 226 26.86 -10.03 -6.61
CA THR A 226 25.77 -10.87 -7.14
C THR A 226 25.74 -10.81 -8.66
N TYR A 227 25.74 -11.97 -9.30
CA TYR A 227 25.55 -12.12 -10.74
C TYR A 227 24.30 -12.95 -11.04
N ILE A 228 23.64 -12.64 -12.15
CA ILE A 228 22.56 -13.46 -12.70
C ILE A 228 23.03 -14.07 -14.01
N THR A 229 22.77 -15.36 -14.19
CA THR A 229 23.02 -16.09 -15.43
C THR A 229 21.70 -16.66 -15.93
N GLY A 230 21.26 -16.17 -17.10
CA GLY A 230 20.10 -16.68 -17.82
C GLY A 230 20.47 -17.74 -18.88
N ASP A 231 19.54 -18.02 -19.78
CA ASP A 231 19.64 -19.10 -20.78
C ASP A 231 20.85 -18.98 -21.73
N ASN A 232 21.38 -17.77 -21.94
CA ASN A 232 22.56 -17.53 -22.79
C ASN A 232 23.91 -17.83 -22.10
N GLY A 233 23.90 -18.25 -20.83
CA GLY A 233 25.09 -18.61 -20.06
C GLY A 233 25.98 -17.44 -19.66
N LYS A 234 25.65 -16.19 -20.02
CA LYS A 234 26.47 -15.01 -19.70
C LYS A 234 26.17 -14.54 -18.28
N LYS A 235 27.20 -14.48 -17.42
CA LYS A 235 27.12 -13.82 -16.11
C LYS A 235 26.92 -12.31 -16.30
N GLN A 236 25.81 -11.79 -15.79
CA GLN A 236 25.52 -10.35 -15.74
C GLN A 236 25.62 -9.89 -14.28
N LYS A 237 26.44 -8.86 -14.04
CA LYS A 237 26.56 -8.26 -12.70
C LYS A 237 25.23 -7.57 -12.37
N TYR A 238 24.66 -7.91 -11.21
CA TYR A 238 23.35 -7.44 -10.76
C TYR A 238 23.47 -6.52 -9.55
N MET A 239 24.29 -6.89 -8.57
CA MET A 239 24.45 -6.13 -7.34
C MET A 239 25.88 -6.26 -6.80
N VAL A 240 26.40 -5.19 -6.20
CA VAL A 240 27.64 -5.21 -5.42
C VAL A 240 27.36 -4.57 -4.07
N THR A 241 27.56 -5.32 -2.99
CA THR A 241 27.55 -4.78 -1.62
C THR A 241 28.97 -4.68 -1.12
N GLU A 242 29.39 -3.48 -0.71
CA GLU A 242 30.65 -3.23 -0.01
C GLU A 242 30.38 -3.16 1.49
N LEU A 243 31.22 -3.83 2.28
CA LEU A 243 31.04 -3.99 3.72
C LEU A 243 32.24 -3.42 4.50
N ASN A 244 32.00 -2.96 5.72
CA ASN A 244 33.05 -2.62 6.68
C ASN A 244 33.56 -3.88 7.42
N GLU A 245 34.54 -3.71 8.32
CA GLU A 245 35.14 -4.83 9.05
C GLU A 245 34.14 -5.59 9.95
N LEU A 246 33.04 -4.94 10.35
CA LEU A 246 31.93 -5.53 11.12
C LEU A 246 30.90 -6.26 10.25
N GLY A 247 31.10 -6.31 8.92
CA GLY A 247 30.16 -6.91 7.98
C GLY A 247 28.92 -6.05 7.70
N GLN A 248 28.96 -4.75 8.02
CA GLN A 248 27.87 -3.80 7.78
C GLN A 248 28.03 -3.12 6.42
N PRO A 249 26.95 -2.83 5.69
CA PRO A 249 27.02 -2.22 4.36
C PRO A 249 27.55 -0.78 4.42
N ILE A 250 28.49 -0.47 3.53
CA ILE A 250 29.00 0.88 3.24
C ILE A 250 28.30 1.41 1.98
N THR A 251 28.25 0.58 0.95
CA THR A 251 27.52 0.87 -0.29
C THR A 251 26.81 -0.37 -0.82
N ILE A 252 25.65 -0.17 -1.43
CA ILE A 252 24.98 -1.17 -2.26
C ILE A 252 24.79 -0.54 -3.64
N THR A 253 25.40 -1.16 -4.64
CA THR A 253 25.24 -0.76 -6.04
C THR A 253 24.39 -1.79 -6.77
N GLU A 254 23.25 -1.36 -7.29
CA GLU A 254 22.42 -2.16 -8.20
C GLU A 254 22.69 -1.77 -9.66
N TYR A 255 22.80 -2.79 -10.51
CA TYR A 255 22.99 -2.65 -11.95
C TYR A 255 21.72 -3.09 -12.68
N ARG A 256 21.06 -2.14 -13.34
CA ARG A 256 20.02 -2.38 -14.33
C ARG A 256 20.63 -2.19 -15.73
N SER A 257 19.96 -2.66 -16.79
CA SER A 257 20.52 -2.74 -18.14
C SER A 257 21.24 -1.46 -18.60
N ASP A 258 20.71 -0.29 -18.21
CA ASP A 258 21.23 1.01 -18.63
C ASP A 258 21.45 1.99 -17.46
N GLU A 259 21.24 1.54 -16.21
CA GLU A 259 21.24 2.41 -15.04
C GLU A 259 21.98 1.78 -13.85
N LYS A 260 22.67 2.63 -13.10
CA LYS A 260 23.33 2.27 -11.85
C LYS A 260 22.66 3.04 -10.72
N SER A 261 22.08 2.32 -9.76
CA SER A 261 21.59 2.91 -8.50
C SER A 261 22.61 2.65 -7.41
N VAL A 262 22.94 3.68 -6.63
CA VAL A 262 23.89 3.57 -5.51
C VAL A 262 23.20 4.01 -4.24
N GLN A 263 23.14 3.10 -3.28
CA GLN A 263 22.77 3.36 -1.90
C GLN A 263 24.05 3.48 -1.05
N LYS A 264 24.13 4.51 -0.21
CA LYS A 264 25.28 4.79 0.67
C LYS A 264 24.84 4.82 2.11
N PHE A 265 25.67 4.28 2.99
CA PHE A 265 25.41 4.19 4.43
C PHE A 265 26.40 5.08 5.16
N THR A 266 25.90 6.03 5.97
CA THR A 266 26.73 6.98 6.70
C THR A 266 26.75 6.65 8.18
N TYR A 267 27.96 6.46 8.71
CA TYR A 267 28.19 6.13 10.12
C TYR A 267 28.89 7.30 10.84
N LYS A 268 28.56 7.50 12.11
CA LYS A 268 29.29 8.37 13.03
C LYS A 268 29.52 7.60 14.32
N ASP A 269 30.78 7.49 14.74
CA ASP A 269 31.17 6.72 15.94
C ASP A 269 30.58 5.29 15.93
N ASP A 270 30.67 4.62 14.77
CA ASP A 270 30.10 3.28 14.47
C ASP A 270 28.57 3.17 14.53
N ILE A 271 27.86 4.29 14.68
CA ILE A 271 26.40 4.36 14.68
C ILE A 271 25.91 4.79 13.30
N LEU A 272 25.00 4.03 12.70
CA LEU A 272 24.37 4.40 11.43
C LEU A 272 23.46 5.62 11.63
N THR A 273 23.65 6.66 10.82
CA THR A 273 22.94 7.96 10.95
C THR A 273 22.02 8.26 9.78
N ASN A 274 22.35 7.79 8.57
CA ASN A 274 21.46 7.89 7.42
C ASN A 274 21.82 6.84 6.35
N ILE A 275 20.86 6.62 5.48
CA ILE A 275 21.02 5.86 4.24
C ILE A 275 20.59 6.77 3.08
N GLN A 276 21.49 7.01 2.13
CA GLN A 276 21.22 7.86 0.99
C GLN A 276 21.06 7.01 -0.28
N THR A 277 19.97 7.20 -1.00
CA THR A 277 19.75 6.69 -2.37
C THR A 277 19.81 7.85 -3.38
N PRO A 278 19.71 7.60 -4.69
CA PRO A 278 19.63 8.69 -5.67
C PRO A 278 18.40 9.59 -5.53
N VAL A 279 17.33 9.12 -4.87
CA VAL A 279 16.03 9.80 -4.84
C VAL A 279 15.62 10.27 -3.44
N ASN A 280 16.16 9.66 -2.39
CA ASN A 280 15.79 9.99 -1.01
C ASN A 280 16.96 9.77 -0.03
N THR A 281 16.86 10.44 1.11
CA THR A 281 17.68 10.15 2.29
C THR A 281 16.74 9.62 3.37
N THR A 282 17.11 8.50 3.96
CA THR A 282 16.47 7.93 5.15
C THR A 282 17.30 8.34 6.35
N ASP A 283 16.73 9.16 7.22
CA ASP A 283 17.35 9.54 8.49
C ASP A 283 17.12 8.44 9.53
N ILE A 284 18.13 8.24 10.38
CA ILE A 284 18.12 7.16 11.37
C ILE A 284 18.33 7.74 12.76
N SER A 285 17.47 7.34 13.67
CA SER A 285 17.57 7.67 15.08
C SER A 285 17.26 6.45 15.95
N TYR A 286 17.42 6.62 17.27
CA TYR A 286 17.34 5.51 18.22
C TYR A 286 16.59 5.90 19.48
N ASP A 287 15.87 4.95 20.05
CA ASP A 287 15.23 5.07 21.35
C ASP A 287 15.37 3.75 22.10
N ASN A 288 16.42 3.63 22.92
CA ASN A 288 16.71 2.46 23.76
C ASN A 288 16.90 1.16 22.96
N ASP A 289 15.85 0.35 22.85
CA ASP A 289 15.80 -0.94 22.18
C ASP A 289 15.18 -0.85 20.77
N ARG A 290 15.08 0.37 20.23
CA ARG A 290 14.48 0.63 18.92
C ARG A 290 15.44 1.39 18.02
N MET A 291 15.42 1.01 16.74
CA MET A 291 15.95 1.81 15.64
C MET A 291 14.78 2.41 14.87
N ILE A 292 14.84 3.70 14.59
CA ILE A 292 13.77 4.44 13.92
C ILE A 292 14.34 4.98 12.61
N THR A 293 13.66 4.70 11.51
CA THR A 293 13.97 5.26 10.19
C THR A 293 12.89 6.28 9.82
N SER A 294 13.29 7.36 9.16
CA SER A 294 12.37 8.38 8.66
C SER A 294 12.75 8.77 7.24
N SER A 295 11.80 8.69 6.31
CA SER A 295 12.02 9.01 4.89
C SER A 295 10.92 9.93 4.36
N ASP A 296 11.32 10.94 3.60
CA ASP A 296 10.37 11.79 2.86
C ASP A 296 10.01 11.12 1.52
N LEU A 297 8.71 10.86 1.32
CA LEU A 297 8.15 10.28 0.09
C LEU A 297 7.63 11.36 -0.88
N GLY A 298 7.94 12.64 -0.64
CA GLY A 298 7.42 13.79 -1.37
C GLY A 298 6.10 14.30 -0.78
N GLY A 299 5.06 13.46 -0.80
CA GLY A 299 3.71 13.79 -0.30
C GLY A 299 3.44 13.40 1.16
N GLY A 300 4.27 12.52 1.73
CA GLY A 300 4.14 12.02 3.10
C GLY A 300 5.50 11.67 3.69
N ILE A 301 5.51 11.35 4.97
CA ILE A 301 6.66 10.87 5.71
C ILE A 301 6.40 9.41 6.07
N GLU A 302 7.33 8.53 5.70
CA GLU A 302 7.37 7.18 6.21
C GLU A 302 8.25 7.15 7.45
N THR A 303 7.74 6.60 8.54
CA THR A 303 8.50 6.33 9.76
C THR A 303 8.42 4.84 10.06
N GLU A 304 9.54 4.13 10.07
CA GLU A 304 9.59 2.73 10.48
C GLU A 304 10.32 2.59 11.82
N ILE A 305 9.84 1.68 12.65
CA ILE A 305 10.36 1.39 13.99
C ILE A 305 10.70 -0.08 14.01
N TYR A 306 11.99 -0.37 14.17
CA TYR A 306 12.53 -1.70 14.25
C TYR A 306 12.87 -2.05 15.69
N HIS A 307 12.55 -3.27 16.10
CA HIS A 307 12.96 -3.84 17.38
C HIS A 307 13.18 -5.35 17.25
N LEU A 308 13.85 -5.95 18.23
CA LEU A 308 14.08 -7.39 18.26
C LEU A 308 13.13 -8.07 19.25
N GLU A 309 12.37 -9.05 18.78
CA GLU A 309 11.60 -9.97 19.63
C GLU A 309 12.00 -11.41 19.30
N LYS A 310 12.46 -12.19 20.30
CA LYS A 310 12.93 -13.58 20.11
C LYS A 310 13.99 -13.75 18.99
N ASN A 311 14.85 -12.74 18.81
CA ASN A 311 15.86 -12.64 17.75
C ASN A 311 15.30 -12.43 16.33
N GLU A 312 14.00 -12.16 16.18
CA GLU A 312 13.41 -11.70 14.93
C GLU A 312 13.33 -10.18 14.92
N LEU A 313 13.72 -9.58 13.80
CA LEU A 313 13.60 -8.15 13.58
C LEU A 313 12.16 -7.85 13.17
N LEU A 314 11.41 -7.20 14.05
CA LEU A 314 10.04 -6.81 13.81
C LEU A 314 9.95 -5.33 13.44
N ARG A 315 9.10 -5.03 12.46
CA ARG A 315 8.85 -3.68 11.98
C ARG A 315 7.44 -3.21 12.29
N LYS A 316 7.33 -1.99 12.80
CA LYS A 316 6.12 -1.19 12.78
C LYS A 316 6.35 0.04 11.91
N SER A 317 5.44 0.36 10.99
CA SER A 317 5.59 1.54 10.13
C SER A 317 4.37 2.43 10.10
N TYR A 318 4.61 3.70 9.80
CA TYR A 318 3.61 4.71 9.59
C TYR A 318 3.89 5.44 8.29
N ILE A 319 2.85 5.67 7.50
CA ILE A 319 2.89 6.63 6.40
C ILE A 319 1.94 7.75 6.79
N ILE A 320 2.47 8.95 6.99
CA ILE A 320 1.71 10.13 7.38
C ILE A 320 1.85 11.21 6.31
N MET A 321 0.74 11.58 5.68
CA MET A 321 0.67 12.66 4.72
C MET A 321 1.03 13.99 5.38
N LYS A 322 1.71 14.86 4.61
CA LYS A 322 2.14 16.17 5.11
C LYS A 322 0.99 17.17 5.23
N ASP A 323 -0.06 16.99 4.45
CA ASP A 323 -1.28 17.80 4.53
C ASP A 323 -2.31 17.17 5.48
N ASP A 324 -3.08 18.01 6.17
CA ASP A 324 -4.11 17.56 7.11
C ASP A 324 -5.42 17.11 6.42
N ASN A 325 -5.52 17.26 5.10
CA ASN A 325 -6.74 16.89 4.37
C ASN A 325 -6.72 15.45 3.85
N SER A 326 -5.56 14.79 3.88
CA SER A 326 -5.34 13.43 3.37
C SER A 326 -5.20 12.38 4.48
N ASP A 327 -5.84 12.60 5.64
CA ASP A 327 -5.85 11.63 6.76
C ASP A 327 -6.33 10.23 6.34
N ASN A 328 -7.17 10.13 5.30
CA ASN A 328 -7.65 8.86 4.75
C ASN A 328 -6.55 8.04 4.03
N MET A 329 -5.42 8.67 3.71
CA MET A 329 -4.24 8.03 3.11
C MET A 329 -3.19 7.65 4.16
N ASN A 330 -3.38 8.06 5.42
CA ASN A 330 -2.48 7.66 6.49
C ASN A 330 -2.71 6.19 6.82
N ALA A 331 -1.62 5.46 7.00
CA ALA A 331 -1.67 4.03 7.26
C ALA A 331 -0.66 3.66 8.35
N ALA A 332 -1.01 2.64 9.13
CA ALA A 332 -0.08 1.98 10.02
C ALA A 332 0.07 0.50 9.66
N THR A 333 1.29 0.02 9.64
CA THR A 333 1.59 -1.41 9.51
C THR A 333 2.35 -1.90 10.72
N ASP A 334 2.18 -3.18 11.06
CA ASP A 334 2.76 -3.74 12.27
C ASP A 334 3.07 -5.23 12.07
N GLU A 335 4.23 -5.67 12.56
CA GLU A 335 4.63 -7.07 12.61
C GLU A 335 4.60 -7.57 14.05
N LYS A 336 3.97 -8.72 14.29
CA LYS A 336 3.85 -9.34 15.62
C LYS A 336 4.11 -10.83 15.57
N ILE A 337 4.71 -11.36 16.62
CA ILE A 337 4.87 -12.81 16.79
C ILE A 337 3.65 -13.37 17.55
N GLU A 338 2.79 -14.10 16.85
CA GLU A 338 1.64 -14.78 17.45
C GLU A 338 1.66 -16.26 17.11
N LYS A 339 1.51 -17.13 18.12
CA LYS A 339 1.55 -18.59 17.94
C LYS A 339 2.78 -19.08 17.16
N SER A 340 3.93 -18.44 17.38
CA SER A 340 5.21 -18.72 16.71
C SER A 340 5.23 -18.40 15.21
N CYS A 341 4.32 -17.55 14.73
CA CYS A 341 4.32 -17.02 13.37
C CYS A 341 4.49 -15.50 13.43
N THR A 342 5.22 -14.94 12.47
CA THR A 342 5.33 -13.50 12.27
C THR A 342 4.14 -13.05 11.40
N ASN A 343 3.23 -12.28 11.98
CA ASN A 343 2.03 -11.77 11.33
C ASN A 343 2.22 -10.31 10.96
N PHE A 344 1.85 -9.94 9.74
CA PHE A 344 1.86 -8.57 9.24
C PHE A 344 0.45 -8.02 9.15
N TYR A 345 0.21 -6.84 9.72
CA TYR A 345 -1.08 -6.16 9.77
C TYR A 345 -1.00 -4.83 9.04
N ILE A 346 -2.10 -4.44 8.39
CA ILE A 346 -2.36 -3.06 7.96
C ILE A 346 -3.62 -2.61 8.69
N ASP A 347 -3.53 -1.51 9.44
CA ASP A 347 -4.63 -0.95 10.25
C ASP A 347 -5.34 -1.97 11.16
N ASN A 348 -4.55 -2.88 11.74
CA ASN A 348 -4.97 -4.02 12.57
C ASN A 348 -5.72 -5.15 11.84
N VAL A 349 -5.76 -5.13 10.52
CA VAL A 349 -6.25 -6.24 9.68
C VAL A 349 -5.05 -7.07 9.24
N ILE A 350 -5.06 -8.36 9.57
CA ILE A 350 -4.01 -9.29 9.16
C ILE A 350 -3.96 -9.40 7.63
N GLN A 351 -2.76 -9.24 7.08
CA GLN A 351 -2.50 -9.33 5.65
C GLN A 351 -1.69 -10.57 5.31
N THR A 352 -0.67 -10.88 6.14
CA THR A 352 0.11 -12.11 5.97
C THR A 352 0.43 -12.77 7.31
N SER A 353 0.60 -14.09 7.29
CA SER A 353 1.08 -14.89 8.41
C SER A 353 2.19 -15.81 7.93
N ASN A 354 3.37 -15.67 8.52
CA ASN A 354 4.59 -16.36 8.13
C ASN A 354 5.06 -17.25 9.27
N CYS A 355 4.93 -18.56 9.11
CA CYS A 355 5.28 -19.54 10.12
C CYS A 355 6.52 -20.33 9.67
N SER A 356 7.61 -20.20 10.41
CA SER A 356 8.89 -20.87 10.13
C SER A 356 9.23 -21.90 11.21
N SER A 357 9.86 -23.01 10.82
CA SER A 357 10.63 -23.82 11.77
C SER A 357 11.93 -23.08 12.16
N ASN A 358 12.69 -23.64 13.10
CA ASN A 358 13.98 -23.09 13.48
C ASN A 358 14.92 -22.99 12.26
N ALA A 359 15.47 -21.80 12.00
CA ALA A 359 16.37 -21.52 10.88
C ALA A 359 17.72 -22.26 10.91
N ASN A 360 18.02 -22.99 11.99
CA ASN A 360 19.22 -23.82 12.14
C ASN A 360 18.93 -25.32 12.04
N GLU A 361 17.66 -25.72 11.93
CA GLU A 361 17.24 -27.12 11.87
C GLU A 361 16.75 -27.47 10.46
N PHE A 362 17.17 -28.63 9.95
CA PHE A 362 16.78 -29.13 8.64
C PHE A 362 16.07 -30.49 8.79
N PRO A 363 14.94 -30.73 8.09
CA PRO A 363 14.35 -29.88 7.05
C PRO A 363 13.77 -28.58 7.62
N PHE A 364 14.13 -27.44 7.01
CA PHE A 364 13.53 -26.15 7.33
C PHE A 364 12.18 -26.06 6.60
N THR A 365 11.12 -25.70 7.30
CA THR A 365 9.78 -25.55 6.74
C THR A 365 9.26 -24.15 6.96
N HIS A 366 8.62 -23.58 5.95
CA HIS A 366 7.97 -22.29 6.04
C HIS A 366 6.60 -22.32 5.38
N THR A 367 5.60 -21.71 6.02
CA THR A 367 4.29 -21.46 5.42
C THR A 367 3.98 -19.98 5.47
N SER A 368 3.79 -19.38 4.29
CA SER A 368 3.32 -18.01 4.12
C SER A 368 1.85 -18.05 3.69
N THR A 369 0.99 -17.41 4.47
CA THR A 369 -0.44 -17.28 4.20
C THR A 369 -0.77 -15.83 3.94
N VAL A 370 -1.46 -15.54 2.84
CA VAL A 370 -1.91 -14.20 2.47
C VAL A 370 -3.42 -14.12 2.63
N TYR A 371 -3.88 -13.04 3.25
CA TYR A 371 -5.28 -12.73 3.50
C TYR A 371 -5.70 -11.49 2.70
N GLN A 372 -6.97 -11.46 2.30
CA GLN A 372 -7.64 -10.27 1.80
C GLN A 372 -9.02 -10.23 2.45
N ASP A 373 -9.36 -9.12 3.10
CA ASP A 373 -10.63 -8.95 3.84
C ASP A 373 -10.91 -10.07 4.84
N GLY A 374 -9.86 -10.54 5.52
CA GLY A 374 -9.91 -11.64 6.49
C GLY A 374 -10.11 -13.03 5.88
N LYS A 375 -10.16 -13.16 4.55
CA LYS A 375 -10.27 -14.43 3.83
C LYS A 375 -8.89 -14.88 3.35
N LEU A 376 -8.61 -16.17 3.47
CA LEU A 376 -7.41 -16.77 2.90
C LEU A 376 -7.46 -16.67 1.37
N MET A 377 -6.47 -16.02 0.79
CA MET A 377 -6.33 -15.85 -0.65
C MET A 377 -5.31 -16.82 -1.24
N GLN A 378 -4.20 -17.00 -0.52
CA GLN A 378 -3.08 -17.78 -1.01
C GLN A 378 -2.30 -18.39 0.13
N GLU A 379 -1.85 -19.63 -0.07
CA GLU A 379 -0.94 -20.32 0.83
C GLU A 379 0.29 -20.78 0.03
N THR A 380 1.47 -20.48 0.55
CA THR A 380 2.75 -20.86 -0.06
C THR A 380 3.57 -21.63 0.96
N LYS A 381 4.01 -22.84 0.60
CA LYS A 381 4.80 -23.72 1.47
C LYS A 381 6.20 -23.92 0.91
N TYR A 382 7.20 -23.77 1.76
CA TYR A 382 8.59 -24.08 1.47
C TYR A 382 9.07 -25.22 2.37
N ARG A 383 9.88 -26.10 1.80
CA ARG A 383 10.66 -27.10 2.53
C ARG A 383 12.09 -27.08 1.98
N ILE A 384 13.07 -26.90 2.84
CA ILE A 384 14.49 -26.93 2.48
C ILE A 384 15.15 -28.09 3.21
N GLU A 385 15.86 -28.92 2.47
CA GLU A 385 16.58 -30.07 3.00
C GLU A 385 18.07 -29.91 2.80
N LYS A 386 18.85 -30.19 3.84
CA LYS A 386 20.29 -30.31 3.74
C LYS A 386 20.64 -31.68 3.16
N LYS A 387 21.22 -31.72 1.95
CA LYS A 387 21.66 -32.97 1.30
C LYS A 387 23.10 -33.30 1.62
N SER A 388 23.94 -32.29 1.79
CA SER A 388 25.33 -32.42 2.23
C SER A 388 25.76 -31.16 2.99
N PRO A 389 27.00 -31.08 3.54
CA PRO A 389 27.51 -29.86 4.14
C PRO A 389 27.46 -28.62 3.23
N VAL A 390 27.51 -28.82 1.90
CA VAL A 390 27.59 -27.75 0.90
C VAL A 390 26.38 -27.67 -0.03
N LEU A 391 25.38 -28.55 0.11
CA LEU A 391 24.23 -28.63 -0.80
C LEU A 391 22.91 -28.68 -0.04
N TYR A 392 22.00 -27.79 -0.42
CA TYR A 392 20.61 -27.77 0.04
C TYR A 392 19.66 -27.80 -1.15
N GLU A 393 18.54 -28.48 -1.00
CA GLU A 393 17.46 -28.51 -1.99
C GLU A 393 16.21 -27.89 -1.39
N SER A 394 15.52 -27.05 -2.14
CA SER A 394 14.21 -26.53 -1.75
C SER A 394 13.11 -27.03 -2.65
N GLN A 395 11.97 -27.28 -2.03
CA GLN A 395 10.69 -27.46 -2.68
C GLN A 395 9.76 -26.33 -2.24
N TYR A 396 9.18 -25.69 -3.24
CA TYR A 396 8.16 -24.66 -3.11
C TYR A 396 6.85 -25.20 -3.64
N THR A 397 5.75 -25.00 -2.92
CA THR A 397 4.40 -25.36 -3.36
C THR A 397 3.48 -24.16 -3.22
N ARG A 398 2.81 -23.77 -4.30
CA ARG A 398 1.74 -22.75 -4.34
C ARG A 398 0.66 -23.22 -5.28
N ASP A 399 -0.59 -23.26 -4.83
CA ASP A 399 -1.75 -23.58 -5.67
C ASP A 399 -1.56 -24.86 -6.53
N ASN A 400 -0.92 -25.88 -5.94
CA ASN A 400 -0.49 -27.15 -6.55
C ASN A 400 0.65 -27.08 -7.60
N ASP A 401 1.23 -25.91 -7.87
CA ASP A 401 2.49 -25.77 -8.63
C ASP A 401 3.68 -26.05 -7.71
N VAL A 402 4.49 -27.04 -8.09
CA VAL A 402 5.68 -27.45 -7.34
C VAL A 402 6.92 -27.00 -8.08
N ARG A 403 7.71 -26.15 -7.43
CA ARG A 403 8.99 -25.65 -7.97
C ARG A 403 10.15 -26.12 -7.11
N LYS A 404 11.29 -26.36 -7.74
CA LYS A 404 12.51 -26.80 -7.07
C LYS A 404 13.65 -25.81 -7.28
N ALA A 405 14.48 -25.69 -6.26
CA ALA A 405 15.75 -24.97 -6.38
C ALA A 405 16.85 -25.66 -5.57
N THR A 406 18.09 -25.33 -5.88
CA THR A 406 19.27 -25.80 -5.14
C THR A 406 20.10 -24.61 -4.68
N TYR A 407 20.75 -24.78 -3.53
CA TYR A 407 21.64 -23.81 -2.91
C TYR A 407 22.96 -24.52 -2.66
N HIS A 408 24.05 -23.94 -3.14
CA HIS A 408 25.40 -24.47 -2.95
C HIS A 408 26.24 -23.52 -2.14
N LEU A 409 26.94 -24.03 -1.13
CA LEU A 409 27.84 -23.25 -0.30
C LEU A 409 29.30 -23.44 -0.75
N ASN A 410 30.12 -22.40 -0.58
CA ASN A 410 31.56 -22.48 -0.74
C ASN A 410 32.24 -23.15 0.48
N ASP A 411 33.56 -23.24 0.43
CA ASP A 411 34.43 -23.79 1.47
C ASP A 411 34.34 -23.05 2.82
N LYS A 412 33.92 -21.78 2.81
CA LYS A 412 33.66 -20.98 4.01
C LYS A 412 32.21 -21.06 4.51
N GLY A 413 31.36 -21.87 3.89
CA GLY A 413 29.96 -22.03 4.28
C GLY A 413 29.05 -20.86 3.88
N LEU A 414 29.48 -20.02 2.95
CA LEU A 414 28.68 -18.94 2.36
C LEU A 414 28.02 -19.43 1.06
N LEU A 415 26.82 -18.95 0.76
CA LEU A 415 26.09 -19.28 -0.47
C LEU A 415 26.90 -18.87 -1.69
N GLU A 416 27.34 -19.82 -2.51
CA GLU A 416 28.08 -19.56 -3.75
C GLU A 416 27.13 -19.37 -4.92
N PHE A 417 26.10 -20.22 -5.02
CA PHE A 417 25.05 -20.04 -6.02
C PHE A 417 23.71 -20.64 -5.62
N TYR A 418 22.67 -20.02 -6.16
CA TYR A 418 21.28 -20.46 -6.11
C TYR A 418 20.83 -20.80 -7.53
N GLN A 419 20.22 -21.97 -7.72
CA GLN A 419 19.73 -22.40 -9.01
C GLN A 419 18.25 -22.78 -8.93
N ARG A 420 17.42 -22.13 -9.74
CA ARG A 420 15.99 -22.43 -9.86
C ARG A 420 15.67 -23.06 -11.21
N TYR A 421 14.78 -24.04 -11.18
CA TYR A 421 14.23 -24.68 -12.37
C TYR A 421 12.80 -24.19 -12.59
N ASN A 422 12.51 -23.68 -13.79
CA ASN A 422 11.16 -23.30 -14.20
C ASN A 422 10.91 -23.77 -15.64
N ASN A 423 10.02 -24.75 -15.84
CA ASN A 423 9.67 -25.27 -17.17
C ASN A 423 10.89 -25.55 -18.08
N ASN A 424 11.86 -26.33 -17.57
CA ASN A 424 13.14 -26.67 -18.21
C ASN A 424 14.12 -25.51 -18.44
N ARG A 425 13.82 -24.29 -17.99
CA ARG A 425 14.77 -23.16 -17.96
C ARG A 425 15.50 -23.11 -16.63
N LYS A 426 16.81 -22.88 -16.71
CA LYS A 426 17.73 -22.79 -15.58
C LYS A 426 18.12 -21.34 -15.39
N ASN A 427 17.71 -20.76 -14.25
CA ASN A 427 18.21 -19.46 -13.82
C ASN A 427 19.15 -19.67 -12.64
N THR A 428 20.37 -19.12 -12.73
CA THR A 428 21.38 -19.23 -11.68
C THR A 428 21.75 -17.84 -11.19
N VAL A 429 21.76 -17.67 -9.87
CA VAL A 429 22.30 -16.49 -9.20
C VAL A 429 23.59 -16.89 -8.51
N TRP A 430 24.67 -16.18 -8.78
CA TRP A 430 25.99 -16.42 -8.22
C TRP A 430 26.35 -15.32 -7.23
N LEU A 431 27.07 -15.68 -6.17
CA LEU A 431 27.63 -14.77 -5.19
C LEU A 431 29.14 -14.99 -5.11
N GLU A 432 29.89 -13.93 -5.38
CA GLU A 432 31.35 -13.91 -5.30
C GLU A 432 31.78 -12.99 -4.15
N TYR A 433 32.78 -13.41 -3.38
CA TYR A 433 33.19 -12.76 -2.14
C TYR A 433 34.64 -12.29 -2.20
N THR A 434 34.93 -11.15 -1.58
CA THR A 434 36.30 -10.74 -1.20
C THR A 434 36.42 -10.59 0.32
N TYR A 435 37.63 -10.75 0.84
CA TYR A 435 37.92 -10.80 2.29
C TYR A 435 38.99 -9.78 2.69
#